data_AF-A0A2M7R017-F1
#
_entry.id   AF-A0A2M7R017-F1
#
_cell.length_a   1.000
_cell.length_b   1.000
_cell.length_c   1.000
_cell.angle_alpha   90.00
_cell.angle_beta   90.00
_cell.angle_gamma   90.00
#
_symmetry.space_group_name_H-M   'P 1'
#
loop_
_entity.id
_entity.type
_entity.pdbx_description
1 polymer ?
#
loop_
_entity_poly.entity_id
_entity_poly.type
_entity_poly.pdbx_seq_one_letter_code
_entity_poly.pdbx_strand_id
1 'polypeptide(L)'
;MIKNTFTFIPGIGPKTEATYWGKGIITWDDFEKRIHLNGTGNTNKKVLIDYIQKAKEALNKKDISFFANHLPHKDHWRLYKDFFDRAVFLDIETTGLSLYYDIITLVGTFNGKEIKLFIKDNNLDQIGEYLRKFDIIITFNGTLFDIPFIKNEFPGITIPPIHIDLRYLLKTVGVSGPLKVVEKSLGINRDSETEKINGREAAVLWSRFVKADDESLTKLLRYNIYDTTDLKKLMDYCYKAKIKIDVLKKIRRDRKQRNLFGEDIIVYFDPSPPSSDFIIPKITLRKLKNALEIRGNRKTLLRVSRERIKKPEVKLNDLIKKIKKKDHKPLSVGIDLTGSESRPSGFCILDGHKAYMSLLKTDEELIAETLKANPAVVSIDSPLSLPKGRDCASDACECRNLGITRECERILKKRGINVYPCLIQSMQKLTLRGMNLTKALEEKGIQVIESYPGAAQDILGFPRKRVDLKALEIDLFNMGIKPYSDKEVITHDEIDALTSALVGYFYLAGMYEAIGNPEEKYLIIPDLKRK
;
A
#
# COMPACT_ATOMS: atom_id res chain seq x y z
N MET A 1 -26.94 -8.10 15.31
CA MET A 1 -26.37 -9.06 16.31
C MET A 1 -25.96 -8.36 17.62
N ILE A 2 -26.05 -7.03 17.70
CA ILE A 2 -25.65 -6.27 18.87
C ILE A 2 -26.53 -6.55 20.10
N LYS A 3 -27.84 -6.77 19.88
CA LYS A 3 -28.83 -7.09 20.93
C LYS A 3 -28.60 -8.44 21.63
N ASN A 4 -27.67 -9.26 21.12
CA ASN A 4 -27.39 -10.61 21.59
C ASN A 4 -26.04 -10.73 22.28
N THR A 5 -25.33 -9.62 22.50
CA THR A 5 -24.06 -9.61 23.21
C THR A 5 -24.14 -8.81 24.49
N PHE A 6 -23.30 -9.18 25.44
CA PHE A 6 -23.17 -8.55 26.76
C PHE A 6 -21.71 -8.12 27.02
N THR A 7 -20.80 -8.33 26.07
CA THR A 7 -19.36 -8.07 26.24
C THR A 7 -19.01 -6.59 26.32
N PHE A 8 -19.95 -5.69 26.01
CA PHE A 8 -19.80 -4.25 26.23
C PHE A 8 -19.96 -3.86 27.71
N ILE A 9 -20.45 -4.77 28.56
CA ILE A 9 -20.64 -4.51 29.98
C ILE A 9 -19.33 -4.86 30.72
N PRO A 10 -18.75 -3.92 31.49
CA PRO A 10 -17.54 -4.20 32.27
C PRO A 10 -17.71 -5.44 33.16
N GLY A 11 -16.71 -6.34 33.11
CA GLY A 11 -16.73 -7.61 33.85
C GLY A 11 -17.42 -8.78 33.15
N ILE A 12 -18.10 -8.55 32.01
CA ILE A 12 -18.68 -9.64 31.21
C ILE A 12 -17.76 -9.94 30.02
N GLY A 13 -17.03 -11.05 30.13
CA GLY A 13 -16.22 -11.59 29.03
C GLY A 13 -16.97 -12.65 28.19
N PRO A 14 -16.34 -13.16 27.11
CA PRO A 14 -16.94 -14.18 26.24
C PRO A 14 -17.37 -15.46 26.95
N LYS A 15 -16.67 -15.85 28.04
CA LYS A 15 -17.03 -17.02 28.86
C LYS A 15 -18.33 -16.79 29.63
N THR A 16 -18.45 -15.61 30.25
CA THR A 16 -19.65 -15.20 30.99
C THR A 16 -20.85 -15.05 30.06
N GLU A 17 -20.66 -14.42 28.89
CA GLU A 17 -21.68 -14.34 27.83
C GLU A 17 -22.18 -15.73 27.42
N ALA A 18 -21.26 -16.68 27.16
CA ALA A 18 -21.65 -18.05 26.81
C ALA A 18 -22.42 -18.75 27.95
N THR A 19 -22.10 -18.44 29.21
CA THR A 19 -22.86 -18.96 30.36
C THR A 19 -24.27 -18.39 30.42
N TYR A 20 -24.46 -17.09 30.13
CA TYR A 20 -25.78 -16.49 30.01
C TYR A 20 -26.59 -17.12 28.89
N TRP A 21 -26.00 -17.29 27.71
CA TRP A 21 -26.64 -17.99 26.60
C TRP A 21 -27.05 -19.42 26.95
N GLY A 22 -26.18 -20.16 27.64
CA GLY A 22 -26.48 -21.53 28.13
C GLY A 22 -27.65 -21.59 29.12
N LYS A 23 -27.92 -20.49 29.83
CA LYS A 23 -29.09 -20.30 30.72
C LYS A 23 -30.31 -19.71 29.98
N GLY A 24 -30.23 -19.54 28.66
CA GLY A 24 -31.30 -18.96 27.84
C GLY A 24 -31.48 -17.46 28.00
N ILE A 25 -30.47 -16.75 28.49
CA ILE A 25 -30.41 -15.28 28.49
C ILE A 25 -29.70 -14.87 27.21
N ILE A 26 -30.45 -14.65 26.13
CA ILE A 26 -29.91 -14.50 24.78
C ILE A 26 -30.00 -13.07 24.28
N THR A 27 -31.01 -12.33 24.73
CA THR A 27 -31.26 -10.93 24.38
C THR A 27 -31.09 -10.02 25.59
N TRP A 28 -30.99 -8.71 25.34
CA TRP A 28 -31.06 -7.69 26.38
C TRP A 28 -32.35 -7.77 27.20
N ASP A 29 -33.49 -8.12 26.58
CA ASP A 29 -34.77 -8.26 27.28
C ASP A 29 -34.82 -9.53 28.14
N ASP A 30 -34.22 -10.63 27.70
CA ASP A 30 -34.06 -11.83 28.54
C ASP A 30 -33.20 -11.53 29.75
N PHE A 31 -32.16 -10.70 29.57
CA PHE A 31 -31.24 -10.31 30.62
C PHE A 31 -31.97 -9.54 31.71
N GLU A 32 -32.71 -8.49 31.36
CA GLU A 32 -33.53 -7.72 32.30
C GLU A 32 -34.54 -8.60 33.05
N LYS A 33 -35.22 -9.52 32.35
CA LYS A 33 -36.23 -10.41 32.96
C LYS A 33 -35.65 -11.45 33.91
N ARG A 34 -34.42 -11.93 33.67
CA ARG A 34 -33.86 -13.12 34.35
C ARG A 34 -32.66 -12.84 35.24
N ILE A 35 -32.13 -11.62 35.25
CA ILE A 35 -30.94 -11.28 36.05
C ILE A 35 -31.16 -11.50 37.56
N HIS A 36 -32.41 -11.41 38.04
CA HIS A 36 -32.78 -11.67 39.43
C HIS A 36 -32.49 -13.11 39.88
N LEU A 37 -32.49 -14.07 38.96
CA LEU A 37 -32.35 -15.51 39.23
C LEU A 37 -30.88 -16.00 39.29
N ASN A 38 -29.90 -15.11 39.07
CA ASN A 38 -28.48 -15.49 38.88
C ASN A 38 -27.56 -15.24 40.10
N GLY A 39 -28.10 -15.01 41.30
CA GLY A 39 -27.30 -14.93 42.53
C GLY A 39 -26.35 -13.72 42.65
N THR A 40 -26.43 -12.74 41.74
CA THR A 40 -25.62 -11.52 41.79
C THR A 40 -26.12 -10.54 42.87
N GLY A 41 -25.21 -9.90 43.60
CA GLY A 41 -25.55 -8.89 44.63
C GLY A 41 -26.29 -7.68 44.05
N ASN A 42 -27.14 -7.02 44.86
CA ASN A 42 -28.06 -5.96 44.41
C ASN A 42 -27.36 -4.74 43.77
N THR A 43 -26.19 -4.33 44.28
CA THR A 43 -25.42 -3.20 43.71
C THR A 43 -24.87 -3.54 42.32
N ASN A 44 -24.36 -4.76 42.11
CA ASN A 44 -23.88 -5.22 40.80
C ASN A 44 -25.03 -5.37 39.79
N LYS A 45 -26.23 -5.80 40.23
CA LYS A 45 -27.42 -5.89 39.35
C LYS A 45 -27.83 -4.54 38.77
N LYS A 46 -27.85 -3.48 39.58
CA LYS A 46 -28.20 -2.11 39.12
C LYS A 46 -27.25 -1.64 38.03
N VAL A 47 -25.95 -1.84 38.20
CA VAL A 47 -24.93 -1.47 37.20
C VAL A 47 -25.13 -2.23 35.89
N LEU A 48 -25.36 -3.54 35.95
CA LEU A 48 -25.59 -4.34 34.73
C LEU A 48 -26.82 -3.88 33.94
N ILE A 49 -27.93 -3.58 34.63
CA ILE A 49 -29.17 -3.08 34.01
C ILE A 49 -28.96 -1.69 33.41
N ASP A 50 -28.23 -0.80 34.10
CA ASP A 50 -27.89 0.54 33.60
C ASP A 50 -27.11 0.47 32.27
N TYR A 51 -26.13 -0.42 32.14
CA TYR A 51 -25.42 -0.63 30.88
C TYR A 51 -26.33 -1.15 29.75
N ILE A 52 -27.28 -2.03 30.06
CA ILE A 52 -28.27 -2.51 29.08
C ILE A 52 -29.17 -1.36 28.61
N GLN A 53 -29.66 -0.52 29.54
CA GLN A 53 -30.48 0.64 29.21
C GLN A 53 -29.71 1.65 28.35
N LYS A 54 -28.46 1.97 28.72
CA LYS A 54 -27.56 2.80 27.90
C LYS A 54 -27.35 2.22 26.50
N ALA A 55 -27.16 0.91 26.37
CA ALA A 55 -27.02 0.25 25.08
C ALA A 55 -28.31 0.31 24.23
N LYS A 56 -29.49 0.15 24.86
CA LYS A 56 -30.79 0.30 24.21
C LYS A 56 -31.00 1.74 23.71
N GLU A 57 -30.72 2.73 24.56
CA GLU A 57 -30.80 4.14 24.18
C GLU A 57 -29.85 4.49 23.04
N ALA A 58 -28.60 4.05 23.12
CA ALA A 58 -27.61 4.25 22.07
C ALA A 58 -28.06 3.63 20.74
N LEU A 59 -28.59 2.40 20.77
CA LEU A 59 -29.11 1.74 19.57
C LEU A 59 -30.32 2.48 18.98
N ASN A 60 -31.26 2.92 19.83
CA ASN A 60 -32.44 3.67 19.39
C ASN A 60 -32.09 5.03 18.79
N LYS A 61 -31.10 5.73 19.37
CA LYS A 61 -30.60 7.02 18.87
C LYS A 61 -29.61 6.87 17.71
N LYS A 62 -29.25 5.64 17.31
CA LYS A 62 -28.14 5.32 16.40
C LYS A 62 -26.84 6.03 16.79
N ASP A 63 -26.56 6.09 18.09
CA ASP A 63 -25.33 6.60 18.65
C ASP A 63 -24.28 5.47 18.70
N ILE A 64 -23.37 5.46 17.74
CA ILE A 64 -22.29 4.47 17.67
C ILE A 64 -21.24 4.68 18.76
N SER A 65 -21.13 5.89 19.34
CA SER A 65 -20.05 6.28 20.25
C SER A 65 -20.02 5.41 21.50
N PHE A 66 -21.19 5.05 22.02
CA PHE A 66 -21.31 4.11 23.14
C PHE A 66 -20.63 2.78 22.81
N PHE A 67 -20.93 2.19 21.64
CA PHE A 67 -20.37 0.90 21.24
C PHE A 67 -18.89 1.00 20.88
N ALA A 68 -18.44 2.10 20.28
CA ALA A 68 -17.02 2.32 20.02
C ALA A 68 -16.19 2.31 21.32
N ASN A 69 -16.73 2.87 22.40
CA ASN A 69 -16.04 2.96 23.69
C ASN A 69 -16.13 1.67 24.54
N HIS A 70 -17.19 0.87 24.37
CA HIS A 70 -17.47 -0.24 25.29
C HIS A 70 -17.39 -1.62 24.64
N LEU A 71 -17.69 -1.75 23.34
CA LEU A 71 -17.68 -3.04 22.66
C LEU A 71 -16.24 -3.40 22.25
N PRO A 72 -15.73 -4.60 22.59
CA PRO A 72 -14.41 -5.03 22.15
C PRO A 72 -14.28 -5.03 20.62
N HIS A 73 -13.12 -4.59 20.09
CA HIS A 73 -12.88 -4.51 18.64
C HIS A 73 -13.22 -5.80 17.87
N LYS A 74 -12.89 -6.97 18.45
CA LYS A 74 -13.19 -8.28 17.85
C LYS A 74 -14.70 -8.57 17.67
N ASP A 75 -15.56 -7.83 18.36
CA ASP A 75 -17.01 -7.95 18.35
C ASP A 75 -17.70 -6.85 17.53
N HIS A 76 -16.95 -5.89 16.95
CA HIS A 76 -17.49 -4.79 16.14
C HIS A 76 -18.31 -5.27 14.93
N TRP A 77 -18.02 -6.47 14.40
CA TRP A 77 -18.82 -7.11 13.34
C TRP A 77 -20.31 -7.26 13.70
N ARG A 78 -20.65 -7.31 15.00
CA ARG A 78 -22.03 -7.45 15.48
C ARG A 78 -22.90 -6.22 15.22
N LEU A 79 -22.27 -5.06 15.01
CA LEU A 79 -22.91 -3.78 14.70
C LEU A 79 -23.34 -3.67 13.23
N TYR A 80 -22.71 -4.43 12.34
CA TYR A 80 -22.83 -4.26 10.88
C TYR A 80 -24.27 -4.20 10.36
N LYS A 81 -25.15 -5.13 10.76
CA LYS A 81 -26.55 -5.14 10.27
C LYS A 81 -27.40 -4.04 10.90
N ASP A 82 -27.19 -3.75 12.17
CA ASP A 82 -27.98 -2.78 12.94
C ASP A 82 -27.65 -1.32 12.55
N PHE A 83 -26.44 -1.08 12.02
CA PHE A 83 -25.93 0.22 11.58
C PHE A 83 -25.53 0.26 10.08
N PHE A 84 -26.08 -0.65 9.27
CA PHE A 84 -25.66 -0.82 7.87
C PHE A 84 -25.85 0.46 7.03
N ASP A 85 -26.89 1.25 7.33
CA ASP A 85 -27.17 2.52 6.66
C ASP A 85 -26.12 3.60 6.92
N ARG A 86 -25.27 3.41 7.94
CA ARG A 86 -24.14 4.28 8.28
C ARG A 86 -22.80 3.55 8.07
N ALA A 87 -22.77 2.51 7.25
CA ALA A 87 -21.53 1.81 6.88
C ALA A 87 -21.04 2.21 5.48
N VAL A 88 -19.71 2.25 5.32
CA VAL A 88 -19.05 2.45 4.03
C VAL A 88 -17.95 1.41 3.82
N PHE A 89 -17.97 0.77 2.66
CA PHE A 89 -16.86 -0.05 2.15
C PHE A 89 -15.89 0.87 1.42
N LEU A 90 -14.60 0.71 1.67
CA LEU A 90 -13.56 1.57 1.12
C LEU A 90 -12.35 0.76 0.67
N ASP A 91 -11.78 1.16 -0.46
CA ASP A 91 -10.52 0.68 -1.01
C ASP A 91 -9.77 1.83 -1.71
N ILE A 92 -8.45 1.86 -1.61
CA ILE A 92 -7.59 2.88 -2.24
C ILE A 92 -6.66 2.31 -3.31
N GLU A 93 -6.39 3.13 -4.33
CA GLU A 93 -5.27 2.94 -5.25
C GLU A 93 -4.21 4.00 -4.99
N THR A 94 -2.96 3.61 -5.14
CA THR A 94 -1.79 4.43 -4.83
C THR A 94 -0.76 4.34 -5.96
N THR A 95 0.24 5.22 -5.97
CA THR A 95 1.37 5.11 -6.92
C THR A 95 2.32 3.96 -6.57
N GLY A 96 2.21 3.42 -5.35
CA GLY A 96 3.09 2.38 -4.81
C GLY A 96 2.78 2.13 -3.32
N LEU A 97 3.67 1.44 -2.62
CA LEU A 97 3.39 0.93 -1.26
C LEU A 97 4.00 1.78 -0.13
N SER A 98 4.73 2.84 -0.45
CA SER A 98 5.41 3.68 0.52
C SER A 98 4.53 4.83 1.01
N LEU A 99 4.24 4.88 2.31
CA LEU A 99 3.62 6.07 2.92
C LEU A 99 4.47 7.35 2.80
N TYR A 100 5.76 7.21 2.51
CA TYR A 100 6.70 8.33 2.48
C TYR A 100 6.87 8.91 1.07
N TYR A 101 6.81 8.06 0.04
CA TYR A 101 7.05 8.45 -1.35
C TYR A 101 5.80 8.37 -2.23
N ASP A 102 4.86 7.48 -1.90
CA ASP A 102 3.67 7.26 -2.70
C ASP A 102 2.47 8.06 -2.22
N ILE A 103 1.59 8.35 -3.17
CA ILE A 103 0.36 9.13 -2.96
C ILE A 103 -0.88 8.32 -3.33
N ILE A 104 -2.01 8.73 -2.79
CA ILE A 104 -3.32 8.18 -3.18
C ILE A 104 -3.71 8.74 -4.55
N THR A 105 -4.09 7.87 -5.48
CA THR A 105 -4.51 8.22 -6.84
C THR A 105 -6.04 8.16 -7.00
N LEU A 106 -6.66 7.15 -6.39
CA LEU A 106 -8.10 6.90 -6.42
C LEU A 106 -8.54 6.35 -5.05
N VAL A 107 -9.71 6.78 -4.58
CA VAL A 107 -10.44 6.13 -3.48
C VAL A 107 -11.82 5.72 -3.99
N GLY A 108 -12.11 4.43 -3.87
CA GLY A 108 -13.40 3.83 -4.12
C GLY A 108 -14.19 3.71 -2.84
N THR A 109 -15.48 4.04 -2.90
CA THR A 109 -16.39 3.83 -1.77
C THR A 109 -17.72 3.26 -2.23
N PHE A 110 -18.30 2.42 -1.39
CA PHE A 110 -19.63 1.83 -1.61
C PHE A 110 -20.39 1.81 -0.28
N ASN A 111 -21.60 2.35 -0.24
CA ASN A 111 -22.43 2.37 0.98
C ASN A 111 -23.54 1.29 0.97
N GLY A 112 -23.44 0.31 0.07
CA GLY A 112 -24.49 -0.68 -0.16
C GLY A 112 -25.53 -0.28 -1.21
N LYS A 113 -25.58 0.99 -1.62
CA LYS A 113 -26.53 1.51 -2.62
C LYS A 113 -25.85 2.20 -3.79
N GLU A 114 -24.84 3.02 -3.52
CA GLU A 114 -24.14 3.81 -4.52
C GLU A 114 -22.63 3.72 -4.37
N ILE A 115 -21.95 3.78 -5.52
CA ILE A 115 -20.50 3.94 -5.60
C ILE A 115 -20.19 5.43 -5.63
N LYS A 116 -19.19 5.86 -4.87
CA LYS A 116 -18.58 7.18 -4.99
C LYS A 116 -17.07 7.06 -5.15
N LEU A 117 -16.54 7.79 -6.13
CA LEU A 117 -15.13 7.76 -6.51
C LEU A 117 -14.48 9.11 -6.21
N PHE A 118 -13.24 9.07 -5.76
CA PHE A 118 -12.45 10.26 -5.43
C PHE A 118 -11.09 10.16 -6.12
N ILE A 119 -10.79 11.09 -7.00
CA ILE A 119 -9.57 11.07 -7.83
C ILE A 119 -8.66 12.23 -7.45
N LYS A 120 -7.36 11.93 -7.39
CA LYS A 120 -6.29 12.88 -7.06
C LYS A 120 -6.43 14.18 -7.87
N ASP A 121 -6.28 15.30 -7.16
CA ASP A 121 -6.37 16.68 -7.66
C ASP A 121 -7.70 17.06 -8.35
N ASN A 122 -8.74 16.22 -8.24
CA ASN A 122 -10.05 16.50 -8.80
C ASN A 122 -11.11 16.68 -7.72
N ASN A 123 -11.28 15.67 -6.86
CA ASN A 123 -12.21 15.72 -5.73
C ASN A 123 -11.73 14.94 -4.50
N LEU A 124 -10.48 14.45 -4.48
CA LEU A 124 -9.95 13.62 -3.40
C LEU A 124 -9.96 14.32 -2.03
N ASP A 125 -9.78 15.63 -2.01
CA ASP A 125 -9.89 16.50 -0.83
C ASP A 125 -11.26 16.40 -0.12
N GLN A 126 -12.30 15.99 -0.83
CA GLN A 126 -13.66 15.84 -0.27
C GLN A 126 -13.85 14.55 0.53
N ILE A 127 -12.85 13.64 0.57
CA ILE A 127 -12.99 12.34 1.23
C ILE A 127 -13.29 12.47 2.73
N GLY A 128 -12.65 13.43 3.41
CA GLY A 128 -12.87 13.66 4.84
C GLY A 128 -14.31 14.04 5.17
N GLU A 129 -14.91 14.93 4.37
CA GLU A 129 -16.31 15.31 4.57
C GLU A 129 -17.28 14.18 4.28
N TYR A 130 -16.93 13.34 3.30
CA TYR A 130 -17.74 12.18 2.95
C TYR A 130 -17.71 11.12 4.05
N LEU A 131 -16.53 10.80 4.59
CA LEU A 131 -16.36 9.80 5.64
C LEU A 131 -17.08 10.17 6.94
N ARG A 132 -17.20 11.48 7.27
CA ARG A 132 -17.97 11.95 8.43
C ARG A 132 -19.46 11.56 8.44
N LYS A 133 -20.00 11.13 7.29
CA LYS A 133 -21.40 10.67 7.18
C LYS A 133 -21.61 9.24 7.70
N PHE A 134 -20.53 8.52 7.96
CA PHE A 134 -20.54 7.10 8.30
C PHE A 134 -19.99 6.86 9.70
N ASP A 135 -20.51 5.80 10.32
CA ASP A 135 -20.11 5.33 11.65
C ASP A 135 -19.20 4.12 11.57
N ILE A 136 -19.33 3.34 10.49
CA ILE A 136 -18.59 2.12 10.25
C ILE A 136 -17.84 2.23 8.93
N ILE A 137 -16.53 2.01 8.95
CA ILE A 137 -15.71 1.82 7.76
C ILE A 137 -15.26 0.36 7.66
N ILE A 138 -15.39 -0.21 6.46
CA ILE A 138 -15.10 -1.61 6.18
C ILE A 138 -14.08 -1.66 5.04
N THR A 139 -12.95 -2.32 5.27
CA THR A 139 -11.83 -2.37 4.32
C THR A 139 -11.28 -3.80 4.25
N PHE A 140 -10.44 -4.10 3.26
CA PHE A 140 -9.60 -5.29 3.28
C PHE A 140 -8.13 -4.91 3.47
N ASN A 141 -7.51 -5.29 4.59
CA ASN A 141 -6.14 -4.90 4.94
C ASN A 141 -5.94 -3.39 5.21
N GLY A 142 -7.02 -2.64 5.39
CA GLY A 142 -6.96 -1.20 5.62
C GLY A 142 -6.29 -0.78 6.93
N THR A 143 -6.17 -1.68 7.92
CA THR A 143 -5.44 -1.38 9.16
C THR A 143 -3.97 -1.08 8.89
N LEU A 144 -3.37 -1.78 7.91
CA LEU A 144 -1.95 -1.66 7.59
C LEU A 144 -1.68 -0.82 6.33
N PHE A 145 -2.71 -0.51 5.54
CA PHE A 145 -2.57 0.13 4.24
C PHE A 145 -3.49 1.34 4.07
N ASP A 146 -4.79 1.13 3.80
CA ASP A 146 -5.73 2.21 3.45
C ASP A 146 -5.79 3.33 4.49
N ILE A 147 -6.00 2.98 5.76
CA ILE A 147 -6.16 3.96 6.84
C ILE A 147 -4.86 4.75 7.09
N PRO A 148 -3.67 4.11 7.19
CA PRO A 148 -2.40 4.85 7.23
C PRO A 148 -2.20 5.81 6.05
N PHE A 149 -2.47 5.39 4.81
CA PHE A 149 -2.33 6.25 3.63
C PHE A 149 -3.26 7.46 3.70
N ILE A 150 -4.53 7.24 4.04
CA ILE A 150 -5.53 8.31 4.15
C ILE A 150 -5.13 9.31 5.24
N LYS A 151 -4.64 8.85 6.40
CA LYS A 151 -4.19 9.73 7.48
C LYS A 151 -2.91 10.50 7.13
N ASN A 152 -2.02 9.91 6.34
CA ASN A 152 -0.80 10.54 5.88
C ASN A 152 -1.08 11.65 4.85
N GLU A 153 -1.96 11.38 3.88
CA GLU A 153 -2.37 12.35 2.86
C GLU A 153 -3.22 13.48 3.47
N PHE A 154 -4.08 13.17 4.45
CA PHE A 154 -4.97 14.12 5.11
C PHE A 154 -4.75 14.16 6.63
N PRO A 155 -3.72 14.89 7.10
CA PRO A 155 -3.50 15.09 8.53
C PRO A 155 -4.76 15.67 9.20
N GLY A 156 -5.24 15.02 10.26
CA GLY A 156 -6.44 15.44 10.99
C GLY A 156 -7.77 14.91 10.44
N ILE A 157 -7.76 14.07 9.41
CA ILE A 157 -8.98 13.43 8.92
C ILE A 157 -9.66 12.58 10.01
N THR A 158 -10.97 12.73 10.15
CA THR A 158 -11.79 11.91 11.04
C THR A 158 -12.22 10.64 10.31
N ILE A 159 -11.70 9.50 10.75
CA ILE A 159 -12.12 8.18 10.27
C ILE A 159 -13.33 7.71 11.10
N PRO A 160 -14.32 7.00 10.49
CA PRO A 160 -15.43 6.44 11.24
C PRO A 160 -14.95 5.64 12.47
N PRO A 161 -15.61 5.79 13.63
CA PRO A 161 -15.12 5.27 14.91
C PRO A 161 -15.07 3.74 14.97
N ILE A 162 -15.85 3.06 14.14
CA ILE A 162 -15.81 1.60 14.01
C ILE A 162 -15.12 1.24 12.70
N HIS A 163 -13.99 0.53 12.81
CA HIS A 163 -13.28 -0.03 11.67
C HIS A 163 -13.35 -1.55 11.69
N ILE A 164 -13.93 -2.14 10.64
CA ILE A 164 -13.96 -3.59 10.43
C ILE A 164 -13.01 -3.92 9.29
N ASP A 165 -11.84 -4.46 9.62
CA ASP A 165 -10.90 -4.97 8.62
C ASP A 165 -11.17 -6.44 8.32
N LEU A 166 -11.64 -6.70 7.10
CA LEU A 166 -12.02 -8.02 6.63
C LEU A 166 -10.86 -9.00 6.60
N ARG A 167 -9.61 -8.56 6.41
CA ARG A 167 -8.43 -9.44 6.44
C ARG A 167 -8.36 -10.20 7.76
N TYR A 168 -8.59 -9.50 8.88
CA TYR A 168 -8.56 -10.11 10.20
C TYR A 168 -9.86 -10.84 10.52
N LEU A 169 -11.01 -10.30 10.14
CA LEU A 169 -12.30 -10.92 10.40
C LEU A 169 -12.43 -12.29 9.69
N LEU A 170 -12.06 -12.36 8.40
CA LEU A 170 -12.02 -13.59 7.61
C LEU A 170 -11.10 -14.64 8.24
N LYS A 171 -9.95 -14.22 8.76
CA LYS A 171 -9.02 -15.14 9.44
C LYS A 171 -9.67 -15.82 10.65
N THR A 172 -10.56 -15.12 11.36
CA THR A 172 -11.30 -15.73 12.50
C THR A 172 -12.31 -16.80 12.10
N VAL A 173 -12.69 -16.85 10.83
CA VAL A 173 -13.60 -17.88 10.27
C VAL A 173 -12.86 -18.89 9.38
N GLY A 174 -11.53 -18.90 9.42
CA GLY A 174 -10.69 -19.87 8.73
C GLY A 174 -10.32 -19.51 7.28
N VAL A 175 -10.59 -18.28 6.84
CA VAL A 175 -10.29 -17.81 5.47
C VAL A 175 -9.15 -16.80 5.51
N SER A 176 -8.12 -16.99 4.67
CA SER A 176 -6.97 -16.08 4.63
C SER A 176 -6.30 -16.06 3.25
N GLY A 177 -5.62 -14.97 2.95
CA GLY A 177 -4.91 -14.78 1.68
C GLY A 177 -5.09 -13.36 1.15
N PRO A 178 -4.52 -13.04 -0.02
CA PRO A 178 -4.84 -11.82 -0.77
C PRO A 178 -6.34 -11.76 -1.12
N LEU A 179 -6.88 -10.56 -1.30
CA LEU A 179 -8.31 -10.32 -1.56
C LEU A 179 -8.85 -11.22 -2.68
N LYS A 180 -8.20 -11.20 -3.85
CA LYS A 180 -8.58 -12.03 -5.00
C LYS A 180 -8.60 -13.53 -4.72
N VAL A 181 -7.65 -14.02 -3.92
CA VAL A 181 -7.59 -15.45 -3.56
C VAL A 181 -8.77 -15.80 -2.65
N VAL A 182 -9.07 -14.92 -1.69
CA VAL A 182 -10.22 -15.07 -0.80
C VAL A 182 -11.53 -15.07 -1.59
N GLU A 183 -11.74 -14.09 -2.46
CA GLU A 183 -12.93 -13.99 -3.32
C GLU A 183 -13.15 -15.25 -4.14
N LYS A 184 -12.12 -15.71 -4.85
CA LYS A 184 -12.19 -16.94 -5.64
C LYS A 184 -12.51 -18.17 -4.79
N SER A 185 -11.91 -18.28 -3.60
CA SER A 185 -12.19 -19.38 -2.67
C SER A 185 -13.64 -19.40 -2.16
N LEU A 186 -14.32 -18.26 -2.22
CA LEU A 186 -15.72 -18.08 -1.83
C LEU A 186 -16.69 -17.98 -3.02
N GLY A 187 -16.21 -18.26 -4.24
CA GLY A 187 -17.03 -18.22 -5.45
C GLY A 187 -17.43 -16.82 -5.92
N ILE A 188 -16.75 -15.78 -5.44
CA ILE A 188 -16.93 -14.40 -5.93
C ILE A 188 -16.10 -14.25 -7.20
N ASN A 189 -16.77 -14.24 -8.35
CA ASN A 189 -16.12 -14.08 -9.65
C ASN A 189 -16.12 -12.62 -10.06
N ARG A 190 -15.00 -12.19 -10.66
CA ARG A 190 -14.85 -10.89 -11.33
C ARG A 190 -15.01 -11.08 -12.83
N ASP A 191 -15.13 -9.99 -13.58
CA ASP A 191 -15.02 -10.10 -15.04
C ASP A 191 -13.57 -10.43 -15.47
N SER A 192 -13.42 -11.09 -16.61
CA SER A 192 -12.13 -11.64 -17.08
C SER A 192 -11.05 -10.60 -17.37
N GLU A 193 -11.40 -9.33 -17.61
CA GLU A 193 -10.42 -8.26 -17.79
C GLU A 193 -9.88 -7.76 -16.45
N THR A 194 -10.75 -7.65 -15.44
CA THR A 194 -10.38 -7.21 -14.08
C THR A 194 -9.61 -8.28 -13.30
N GLU A 195 -9.80 -9.58 -13.62
CA GLU A 195 -9.05 -10.66 -12.99
C GLU A 195 -7.53 -10.55 -13.19
N LYS A 196 -7.10 -9.97 -14.32
CA LYS A 196 -5.67 -9.85 -14.68
C LYS A 196 -4.95 -8.74 -13.93
N ILE A 197 -5.66 -7.69 -13.51
CA ILE A 197 -5.08 -6.48 -12.91
C ILE A 197 -4.66 -6.74 -11.45
N ASN A 198 -3.40 -6.52 -11.08
CA ASN A 198 -2.98 -6.55 -9.67
C ASN A 198 -2.62 -5.13 -9.17
N GLY A 199 -2.33 -4.97 -7.88
CA GLY A 199 -2.02 -3.66 -7.30
C GLY A 199 -0.82 -2.94 -7.93
N ARG A 200 0.17 -3.66 -8.48
CA ARG A 200 1.26 -3.02 -9.24
C ARG A 200 0.78 -2.53 -10.61
N GLU A 201 -0.07 -3.30 -11.27
CA GLU A 201 -0.68 -2.88 -12.53
C GLU A 201 -1.62 -1.68 -12.35
N ALA A 202 -2.30 -1.55 -11.21
CA ALA A 202 -3.12 -0.37 -10.91
C ALA A 202 -2.31 0.93 -10.92
N ALA A 203 -1.11 0.93 -10.32
CA ALA A 203 -0.19 2.08 -10.38
C ALA A 203 0.26 2.40 -11.83
N VAL A 204 0.50 1.37 -12.65
CA VAL A 204 0.83 1.53 -14.07
C VAL A 204 -0.34 2.14 -14.85
N LEU A 205 -1.57 1.68 -14.61
CA LEU A 205 -2.77 2.23 -15.25
C LEU A 205 -2.95 3.72 -14.92
N TRP A 206 -2.69 4.12 -13.68
CA TRP A 206 -2.68 5.54 -13.32
C TRP A 206 -1.62 6.33 -14.11
N SER A 207 -0.38 5.83 -14.17
CA SER A 207 0.70 6.48 -14.92
C SER A 207 0.35 6.65 -16.41
N ARG A 208 -0.22 5.60 -17.04
CA ARG A 208 -0.69 5.65 -18.44
C ARG A 208 -1.82 6.66 -18.63
N PHE A 209 -2.79 6.70 -17.71
CA PHE A 209 -3.85 7.70 -17.75
C PHE A 209 -3.32 9.14 -17.71
N VAL A 210 -2.35 9.40 -16.83
CA VAL A 210 -1.69 10.71 -16.71
C VAL A 210 -0.91 11.08 -17.99
N LYS A 211 -0.54 10.08 -18.82
CA LYS A 211 0.11 10.20 -20.14
C LYS A 211 -0.86 10.11 -21.33
N ALA A 212 -2.12 10.49 -21.11
CA ALA A 212 -3.15 10.58 -22.15
C ALA A 212 -3.78 9.25 -22.63
N ASP A 213 -3.57 8.14 -21.91
CA ASP A 213 -4.32 6.90 -22.14
C ASP A 213 -5.62 6.85 -21.31
N ASP A 214 -6.72 7.29 -21.92
CA ASP A 214 -8.04 7.27 -21.26
C ASP A 214 -8.55 5.85 -20.95
N GLU A 215 -8.16 4.84 -21.73
CA GLU A 215 -8.62 3.46 -21.53
C GLU A 215 -8.07 2.90 -20.21
N SER A 216 -6.82 3.26 -19.88
CA SER A 216 -6.21 2.90 -18.59
C SER A 216 -6.99 3.43 -17.38
N LEU A 217 -7.60 4.62 -17.47
CA LEU A 217 -8.48 5.12 -16.40
C LEU A 217 -9.72 4.25 -16.26
N THR A 218 -10.32 3.81 -17.36
CA THR A 218 -11.51 2.94 -17.32
C THR A 218 -11.20 1.61 -16.62
N LYS A 219 -10.04 1.01 -16.93
CA LYS A 219 -9.57 -0.22 -16.30
C LYS A 219 -9.30 -0.03 -14.80
N LEU A 220 -8.63 1.05 -14.42
CA LEU A 220 -8.35 1.39 -13.03
C LEU A 220 -9.63 1.57 -12.20
N LEU A 221 -10.60 2.34 -12.71
CA LEU A 221 -11.87 2.56 -12.03
C LEU A 221 -12.67 1.27 -11.87
N ARG A 222 -12.70 0.42 -12.89
CA ARG A 222 -13.36 -0.89 -12.80
C ARG A 222 -12.72 -1.76 -11.74
N TYR A 223 -11.40 -1.86 -11.73
CA TYR A 223 -10.64 -2.63 -10.75
C TYR A 223 -10.99 -2.21 -9.32
N ASN A 224 -10.88 -0.92 -9.00
CA ASN A 224 -11.19 -0.38 -7.68
C ASN A 224 -12.67 -0.54 -7.29
N ILE A 225 -13.60 -0.43 -8.25
CA ILE A 225 -15.04 -0.67 -8.00
C ILE A 225 -15.28 -2.12 -7.58
N TYR A 226 -14.65 -3.10 -8.21
CA TYR A 226 -14.74 -4.50 -7.78
C TYR A 226 -14.15 -4.66 -6.37
N ASP A 227 -12.94 -4.14 -6.13
CA ASP A 227 -12.26 -4.22 -4.83
C ASP A 227 -13.10 -3.59 -3.70
N THR A 228 -13.90 -2.55 -4.00
CA THR A 228 -14.78 -1.92 -3.02
C THR A 228 -16.12 -2.65 -2.85
N THR A 229 -16.77 -3.05 -3.94
CA THR A 229 -18.13 -3.62 -3.90
C THR A 229 -18.16 -5.06 -3.38
N ASP A 230 -17.11 -5.84 -3.68
CA ASP A 230 -16.99 -7.23 -3.22
C ASP A 230 -16.75 -7.33 -1.71
N LEU A 231 -16.23 -6.28 -1.06
CA LEU A 231 -16.12 -6.24 0.41
C LEU A 231 -17.47 -6.45 1.11
N LYS A 232 -18.58 -6.00 0.50
CA LYS A 232 -19.92 -6.25 1.05
C LYS A 232 -20.25 -7.73 1.08
N LYS A 233 -19.96 -8.44 -0.01
CA LYS A 233 -20.19 -9.89 -0.13
C LYS A 233 -19.36 -10.64 0.93
N LEU A 234 -18.10 -10.25 1.10
CA LEU A 234 -17.20 -10.79 2.13
C LEU A 234 -17.67 -10.49 3.55
N MET A 235 -18.15 -9.28 3.81
CA MET A 235 -18.70 -8.89 5.12
C MET A 235 -19.98 -9.67 5.45
N ASP A 236 -20.89 -9.82 4.48
CA ASP A 236 -22.10 -10.62 4.64
C ASP A 236 -21.77 -12.09 4.91
N TYR A 237 -20.78 -12.65 4.20
CA TYR A 237 -20.25 -14.00 4.48
C TYR A 237 -19.70 -14.10 5.91
N CYS A 238 -18.82 -13.17 6.30
CA CYS A 238 -18.23 -13.14 7.65
C CYS A 238 -19.31 -13.06 8.72
N TYR A 239 -20.31 -12.20 8.54
CA TYR A 239 -21.40 -12.03 9.49
C TYR A 239 -22.15 -13.35 9.72
N LYS A 240 -22.51 -14.08 8.64
CA LYS A 240 -23.14 -15.40 8.73
C LYS A 240 -22.23 -16.44 9.39
N ALA A 241 -20.96 -16.50 8.97
CA ALA A 241 -19.99 -17.46 9.50
C ALA A 241 -19.72 -17.24 11.00
N LYS A 242 -19.62 -15.98 11.44
CA LYS A 242 -19.43 -15.62 12.86
C LYS A 242 -20.63 -16.00 13.71
N ILE A 243 -21.86 -15.79 13.24
CA ILE A 243 -23.06 -16.27 13.95
C ILE A 243 -22.98 -17.80 14.13
N LYS A 244 -22.66 -18.54 13.07
CA LYS A 244 -22.55 -20.00 13.12
C LYS A 244 -21.47 -20.48 14.10
N ILE A 245 -20.27 -19.89 14.04
CA ILE A 245 -19.11 -20.36 14.81
C ILE A 245 -19.17 -19.86 16.27
N ASP A 246 -19.45 -18.58 16.48
CA ASP A 246 -19.29 -17.95 17.80
C ASP A 246 -20.56 -17.97 18.65
N VAL A 247 -21.73 -18.07 18.03
CA VAL A 247 -23.02 -17.94 18.72
C VAL A 247 -23.76 -19.27 18.73
N LEU A 248 -24.11 -19.82 17.57
CA LEU A 248 -24.95 -21.03 17.49
C LEU A 248 -24.31 -22.26 18.13
N LYS A 249 -22.97 -22.39 18.12
CA LYS A 249 -22.27 -23.47 18.83
C LYS A 249 -22.39 -23.40 20.35
N LYS A 250 -22.68 -22.22 20.92
CA LYS A 250 -22.67 -21.97 22.37
C LYS A 250 -24.07 -21.92 22.99
N ILE A 251 -25.12 -21.94 22.18
CA ILE A 251 -26.52 -21.97 22.63
C ILE A 251 -26.98 -23.43 22.77
N ARG A 252 -27.69 -23.76 23.85
CA ARG A 252 -28.20 -25.13 24.10
C ARG A 252 -29.25 -25.54 23.06
N ARG A 253 -29.42 -26.85 22.84
CA ARG A 253 -30.26 -27.51 21.80
C ARG A 253 -31.78 -27.33 21.97
N ASP A 254 -32.28 -26.24 22.55
CA ASP A 254 -33.73 -25.97 22.54
C ASP A 254 -34.13 -25.30 21.22
N ARG A 255 -35.12 -25.89 20.53
CA ARG A 255 -35.67 -25.41 19.25
C ARG A 255 -36.16 -23.96 19.35
N LYS A 256 -36.69 -23.53 20.50
CA LYS A 256 -37.10 -22.14 20.75
C LYS A 256 -35.92 -21.15 20.74
N GLN A 257 -34.76 -21.56 21.26
CA GLN A 257 -33.55 -20.73 21.30
C GLN A 257 -32.89 -20.60 19.93
N ARG A 258 -33.04 -21.62 19.08
CA ARG A 258 -32.60 -21.61 17.69
C ARG A 258 -33.48 -20.68 16.83
N ASN A 259 -34.80 -20.74 16.99
CA ASN A 259 -35.74 -19.93 16.20
C ASN A 259 -35.63 -18.41 16.48
N LEU A 260 -35.07 -17.99 17.62
CA LEU A 260 -34.75 -16.59 17.93
C LEU A 260 -33.75 -15.95 16.95
N PHE A 261 -33.00 -16.76 16.20
CA PHE A 261 -32.07 -16.29 15.17
C PHE A 261 -32.60 -16.48 13.74
N GLY A 262 -33.89 -16.87 13.58
CA GLY A 262 -34.53 -17.16 12.29
C GLY A 262 -34.28 -18.60 11.82
N GLU A 263 -35.33 -19.29 11.35
CA GLU A 263 -35.22 -20.65 10.78
C GLU A 263 -34.32 -20.67 9.53
N ASP A 264 -34.29 -19.57 8.75
CA ASP A 264 -33.45 -19.42 7.56
C ASP A 264 -31.94 -19.48 7.86
N ILE A 265 -31.48 -19.00 9.03
CA ILE A 265 -30.05 -19.02 9.40
C ILE A 265 -29.58 -20.45 9.77
N ILE A 266 -30.51 -21.30 10.19
CA ILE A 266 -30.21 -22.62 10.78
C ILE A 266 -30.42 -23.76 9.78
N VAL A 267 -31.37 -23.62 8.85
CA VAL A 267 -31.77 -24.70 7.93
C VAL A 267 -31.02 -24.64 6.60
N TYR A 268 -30.65 -23.45 6.11
CA TYR A 268 -29.91 -23.28 4.84
C TYR A 268 -28.67 -22.41 5.04
N PHE A 269 -27.63 -22.98 5.65
CA PHE A 269 -26.30 -22.38 5.54
C PHE A 269 -25.79 -22.61 4.11
N ASP A 270 -26.17 -21.74 3.19
CA ASP A 270 -25.42 -21.55 1.97
C ASP A 270 -24.17 -20.71 2.31
N PRO A 271 -22.96 -21.29 2.27
CA PRO A 271 -21.71 -20.54 2.46
C PRO A 271 -21.47 -19.53 1.33
N SER A 272 -22.26 -19.56 0.26
CA SER A 272 -22.15 -18.59 -0.81
C SER A 272 -22.46 -17.19 -0.29
N PRO A 273 -21.67 -16.17 -0.67
CA PRO A 273 -22.02 -14.80 -0.40
C PRO A 273 -23.41 -14.53 -0.96
N PRO A 274 -24.29 -13.82 -0.23
CA PRO A 274 -25.62 -13.50 -0.76
C PRO A 274 -25.46 -12.78 -2.10
N SER A 275 -26.34 -13.09 -3.07
CA SER A 275 -26.41 -12.31 -4.30
C SER A 275 -26.59 -10.84 -3.93
N SER A 276 -25.64 -10.00 -4.36
CA SER A 276 -25.79 -8.57 -4.22
C SER A 276 -26.76 -8.10 -5.28
N ASP A 277 -27.91 -7.55 -4.90
CA ASP A 277 -28.85 -6.91 -5.84
C ASP A 277 -28.22 -5.70 -6.54
N PHE A 278 -27.10 -5.20 -6.02
CA PHE A 278 -26.33 -4.14 -6.66
C PHE A 278 -25.58 -4.67 -7.89
N ILE A 279 -26.01 -4.21 -9.06
CA ILE A 279 -25.34 -4.44 -10.33
C ILE A 279 -24.25 -3.38 -10.53
N ILE A 280 -23.02 -3.83 -10.68
CA ILE A 280 -21.88 -2.95 -10.98
C ILE A 280 -22.16 -2.23 -12.30
N PRO A 281 -22.15 -0.88 -12.33
CA PRO A 281 -22.45 -0.14 -13.54
C PRO A 281 -21.33 -0.30 -14.57
N LYS A 282 -21.70 -0.36 -15.86
CA LYS A 282 -20.73 -0.30 -16.94
C LYS A 282 -20.08 1.08 -16.95
N ILE A 283 -18.77 1.12 -16.73
CA ILE A 283 -18.00 2.37 -16.77
C ILE A 283 -17.69 2.74 -18.21
N THR A 284 -18.00 3.98 -18.57
CA THR A 284 -17.67 4.57 -19.87
C THR A 284 -17.14 5.98 -19.68
N LEU A 285 -16.26 6.41 -20.59
CA LEU A 285 -15.71 7.75 -20.60
C LEU A 285 -16.33 8.54 -21.76
N ARG A 286 -16.77 9.77 -21.47
CA ARG A 286 -17.14 10.75 -22.50
C ARG A 286 -16.12 11.88 -22.48
N LYS A 287 -15.41 12.07 -23.59
CA LYS A 287 -14.51 13.22 -23.78
C LYS A 287 -15.31 14.51 -23.82
N LEU A 288 -14.91 15.47 -23.01
CA LEU A 288 -15.33 16.88 -23.04
C LEU A 288 -14.11 17.73 -23.40
N LYS A 289 -14.33 19.02 -23.70
CA LYS A 289 -13.27 19.95 -24.16
C LYS A 289 -12.01 19.91 -23.28
N ASN A 290 -12.17 20.02 -21.96
CA ASN A 290 -11.07 20.07 -20.98
C ASN A 290 -11.23 19.05 -19.83
N ALA A 291 -12.04 18.01 -20.04
CA ALA A 291 -12.35 17.03 -19.01
C ALA A 291 -12.80 15.69 -19.61
N LEU A 292 -12.74 14.65 -18.79
CA LEU A 292 -13.36 13.36 -19.03
C LEU A 292 -14.54 13.23 -18.09
N GLU A 293 -15.71 12.95 -18.63
CA GLU A 293 -16.85 12.57 -17.81
C GLU A 293 -16.90 11.05 -17.65
N ILE A 294 -16.77 10.60 -16.40
CA ILE A 294 -16.91 9.21 -16.01
C ILE A 294 -18.40 8.93 -15.82
N ARG A 295 -18.94 7.98 -16.58
CA ARG A 295 -20.34 7.55 -16.49
C ARG A 295 -20.43 6.11 -16.02
N GLY A 296 -21.32 5.88 -15.06
CA GLY A 296 -21.79 4.55 -14.67
C GLY A 296 -23.14 4.32 -15.31
N ASN A 297 -23.22 3.41 -16.29
CA ASN A 297 -24.38 3.28 -17.16
C ASN A 297 -24.74 4.65 -17.80
N ARG A 298 -25.92 5.20 -17.49
CA ARG A 298 -26.37 6.50 -18.01
C ARG A 298 -26.06 7.69 -17.08
N LYS A 299 -25.66 7.46 -15.82
CA LYS A 299 -25.44 8.51 -14.80
C LYS A 299 -23.98 8.96 -14.78
N THR A 300 -23.76 10.26 -14.67
CA THR A 300 -22.42 10.82 -14.41
C THR A 300 -22.00 10.51 -12.97
N LEU A 301 -20.84 9.89 -12.80
CA LEU A 301 -20.24 9.61 -11.50
C LEU A 301 -19.30 10.73 -11.07
N LEU A 302 -18.46 11.19 -11.99
CA LEU A 302 -17.43 12.22 -11.73
C LEU A 302 -16.99 12.87 -13.06
N ARG A 303 -16.52 14.10 -13.00
CA ARG A 303 -15.76 14.74 -14.09
C ARG A 303 -14.33 14.92 -13.64
N VAL A 304 -13.40 14.50 -14.48
CA VAL A 304 -11.96 14.52 -14.21
C VAL A 304 -11.29 15.43 -15.22
N SER A 305 -10.51 16.39 -14.77
CA SER A 305 -9.61 17.16 -15.61
C SER A 305 -8.19 16.64 -15.39
N ARG A 306 -7.58 16.08 -16.44
CA ARG A 306 -6.21 15.59 -16.41
C ARG A 306 -5.22 16.73 -16.10
N GLU A 307 -5.49 17.93 -16.57
CA GLU A 307 -4.65 19.12 -16.38
C GLU A 307 -4.52 19.53 -14.91
N ARG A 308 -5.50 19.16 -14.06
CA ARG A 308 -5.43 19.42 -12.62
C ARG A 308 -4.46 18.49 -11.90
N ILE A 309 -4.18 17.31 -12.46
CA ILE A 309 -3.33 16.30 -11.83
C ILE A 309 -1.89 16.81 -11.84
N LYS A 310 -1.41 17.19 -10.66
CA LYS A 310 -0.06 17.71 -10.49
C LYS A 310 0.93 16.57 -10.69
N LYS A 311 1.88 16.75 -11.61
CA LYS A 311 3.00 15.84 -11.80
C LYS A 311 4.21 16.35 -11.01
N PRO A 312 4.92 15.49 -10.26
CA PRO A 312 6.26 15.82 -9.80
C PRO A 312 7.19 15.85 -11.01
N GLU A 313 7.17 16.94 -11.77
CA GLU A 313 7.97 17.02 -12.99
C GLU A 313 9.30 17.70 -12.69
N VAL A 314 10.36 16.91 -12.58
CA VAL A 314 11.74 17.38 -12.64
C VAL A 314 12.24 17.14 -14.05
N LYS A 315 12.63 18.20 -14.77
CA LYS A 315 13.26 18.08 -16.09
C LYS A 315 14.77 18.04 -15.94
N LEU A 316 15.42 17.30 -16.84
CA LEU A 316 16.88 17.21 -16.87
C LEU A 316 17.54 18.59 -17.06
N ASN A 317 16.90 19.47 -17.84
CA ASN A 317 17.32 20.87 -18.01
C ASN A 317 17.44 21.62 -16.69
N ASP A 318 16.53 21.39 -15.75
CA ASP A 318 16.54 22.07 -14.45
C ASP A 318 17.69 21.55 -13.57
N LEU A 319 17.95 20.25 -13.61
CA LEU A 319 19.12 19.63 -12.97
C LEU A 319 20.41 20.20 -13.55
N ILE A 320 20.56 20.22 -14.88
CA ILE A 320 21.77 20.76 -15.55
C ILE A 320 22.01 22.22 -15.16
N LYS A 321 20.96 23.06 -15.11
CA LYS A 321 21.08 24.46 -14.65
C LYS A 321 21.58 24.54 -13.21
N LYS A 322 21.05 23.73 -12.31
CA LYS A 322 21.47 23.69 -10.90
C LYS A 322 22.90 23.18 -10.73
N ILE A 323 23.29 22.15 -11.47
CA ILE A 323 24.65 21.60 -11.52
C ILE A 323 25.64 22.69 -11.92
N LYS A 324 25.38 23.38 -13.03
CA LYS A 324 26.23 24.49 -13.49
C LYS A 324 26.29 25.65 -12.48
N LYS A 325 25.16 25.98 -11.84
CA LYS A 325 25.12 27.01 -10.78
C LYS A 325 25.99 26.65 -9.57
N LYS A 326 26.23 25.36 -9.33
CA LYS A 326 27.11 24.83 -8.28
C LYS A 326 28.56 24.61 -8.75
N ASP A 327 28.92 25.14 -9.92
CA ASP A 327 30.24 25.02 -10.52
C ASP A 327 30.70 23.57 -10.79
N HIS A 328 29.73 22.69 -11.03
CA HIS A 328 29.98 21.32 -11.44
C HIS A 328 29.78 21.16 -12.95
N LYS A 329 30.58 20.29 -13.57
CA LYS A 329 30.33 19.81 -14.94
C LYS A 329 29.11 18.87 -14.91
N PRO A 330 28.10 19.05 -15.80
CA PRO A 330 26.97 18.13 -15.93
C PRO A 330 27.42 16.86 -16.66
N LEU A 331 28.23 16.07 -15.97
CA LEU A 331 28.77 14.81 -16.45
C LEU A 331 28.85 13.82 -15.27
N SER A 332 28.06 12.75 -15.35
CA SER A 332 28.06 11.68 -14.37
C SER A 332 28.26 10.34 -15.06
N VAL A 333 28.98 9.44 -14.39
CA VAL A 333 29.00 8.02 -14.77
C VAL A 333 28.07 7.27 -13.83
N GLY A 334 27.26 6.36 -14.38
CA GLY A 334 26.42 5.43 -13.64
C GLY A 334 26.84 4.00 -13.91
N ILE A 335 26.91 3.17 -12.87
CA ILE A 335 27.33 1.76 -12.97
C ILE A 335 26.27 0.87 -12.29
N ASP A 336 25.65 -0.03 -13.05
CA ASP A 336 24.86 -1.16 -12.51
C ASP A 336 25.79 -2.37 -12.35
N LEU A 337 26.40 -2.49 -11.17
CA LEU A 337 27.51 -3.41 -10.93
C LEU A 337 27.01 -4.84 -10.71
N THR A 338 27.61 -5.80 -11.40
CA THR A 338 27.35 -7.22 -11.12
C THR A 338 28.27 -7.74 -10.01
N GLY A 339 27.86 -8.80 -9.31
CA GLY A 339 28.67 -9.40 -8.25
C GLY A 339 29.95 -10.11 -8.71
N SER A 340 30.17 -10.26 -10.02
CA SER A 340 31.38 -10.89 -10.59
C SER A 340 31.58 -10.55 -12.06
N GLU A 341 32.83 -10.48 -12.50
CA GLU A 341 33.23 -10.20 -13.90
C GLU A 341 32.81 -11.29 -14.91
N SER A 342 32.31 -12.43 -14.45
CA SER A 342 31.72 -13.42 -15.37
C SER A 342 30.50 -12.88 -16.11
N ARG A 343 29.85 -11.85 -15.56
CA ARG A 343 28.69 -11.16 -16.14
C ARG A 343 29.00 -9.67 -16.31
N PRO A 344 28.69 -9.08 -17.48
CA PRO A 344 28.91 -7.67 -17.68
C PRO A 344 28.05 -6.82 -16.75
N SER A 345 28.59 -5.67 -16.36
CA SER A 345 27.92 -4.60 -15.63
C SER A 345 27.36 -3.57 -16.61
N GLY A 346 26.23 -2.97 -16.26
CA GLY A 346 25.71 -1.83 -16.99
C GLY A 346 26.58 -0.60 -16.75
N PHE A 347 26.88 0.13 -17.80
CA PHE A 347 27.68 1.36 -17.74
C PHE A 347 26.99 2.48 -18.51
N CYS A 348 26.92 3.67 -17.92
CA CYS A 348 26.34 4.83 -18.58
C CYS A 348 27.16 6.10 -18.32
N ILE A 349 27.52 6.82 -19.38
CA ILE A 349 28.02 8.20 -19.31
C ILE A 349 26.85 9.13 -19.63
N LEU A 350 26.41 9.92 -18.66
CA LEU A 350 25.41 10.96 -18.84
C LEU A 350 26.12 12.32 -18.95
N ASP A 351 26.24 12.84 -20.18
CA ASP A 351 26.89 14.12 -20.52
C ASP A 351 25.87 15.15 -21.05
N GLY A 352 25.57 16.16 -20.24
CA GLY A 352 24.46 17.07 -20.47
C GLY A 352 23.16 16.30 -20.66
N HIS A 353 22.69 16.22 -21.91
CA HIS A 353 21.49 15.48 -22.29
C HIS A 353 21.75 14.08 -22.84
N LYS A 354 22.99 13.73 -23.15
CA LYS A 354 23.32 12.51 -23.88
C LYS A 354 23.69 11.40 -22.90
N ALA A 355 23.04 10.25 -23.01
CA ALA A 355 23.33 9.06 -22.24
C ALA A 355 23.98 8.02 -23.15
N TYR A 356 25.28 7.81 -23.00
CA TYR A 356 26.03 6.77 -23.71
C TYR A 356 26.04 5.52 -22.84
N MET A 357 25.43 4.44 -23.32
CA MET A 357 25.19 3.20 -22.56
C MET A 357 25.95 2.05 -23.21
N SER A 358 26.58 1.24 -22.38
CA SER A 358 27.33 0.05 -22.80
C SER A 358 27.34 -1.00 -21.70
N LEU A 359 27.87 -2.18 -22.03
CA LEU A 359 28.08 -3.29 -21.10
C LEU A 359 29.58 -3.55 -20.97
N LEU A 360 30.12 -3.38 -19.76
CA LEU A 360 31.54 -3.57 -19.47
C LEU A 360 31.73 -4.76 -18.51
N LYS A 361 32.73 -5.60 -18.76
CA LYS A 361 32.88 -6.89 -18.10
C LYS A 361 33.77 -6.81 -16.86
N THR A 362 34.95 -6.23 -17.00
CA THR A 362 35.98 -6.24 -15.95
C THR A 362 36.05 -4.92 -15.19
N ASP A 363 36.62 -4.95 -13.99
CA ASP A 363 36.86 -3.76 -13.18
C ASP A 363 37.87 -2.82 -13.87
N GLU A 364 38.85 -3.35 -14.59
CA GLU A 364 39.79 -2.55 -15.37
C GLU A 364 39.09 -1.78 -16.49
N GLU A 365 38.15 -2.40 -17.20
CA GLU A 365 37.35 -1.75 -18.25
C GLU A 365 36.49 -0.62 -17.66
N LEU A 366 35.80 -0.90 -16.55
CA LEU A 366 34.98 0.09 -15.83
C LEU A 366 35.82 1.29 -15.40
N ILE A 367 36.99 1.05 -14.82
CA ILE A 367 37.92 2.11 -14.39
C ILE A 367 38.45 2.88 -15.60
N ALA A 368 38.93 2.20 -16.64
CA ALA A 368 39.52 2.84 -17.81
C ALA A 368 38.53 3.77 -18.53
N GLU A 369 37.31 3.30 -18.81
CA GLU A 369 36.29 4.13 -19.47
C GLU A 369 35.78 5.26 -18.55
N THR A 370 35.73 5.05 -17.23
CA THR A 370 35.42 6.11 -16.26
C THR A 370 36.46 7.23 -16.29
N LEU A 371 37.75 6.88 -16.26
CA LEU A 371 38.85 7.87 -16.28
C LEU A 371 38.88 8.64 -17.59
N LYS A 372 38.64 7.94 -18.72
CA LYS A 372 38.54 8.55 -20.05
C LYS A 372 37.38 9.55 -20.14
N ALA A 373 36.24 9.25 -19.51
CA ALA A 373 35.11 10.17 -19.45
C ALA A 373 35.41 11.41 -18.58
N ASN A 374 36.22 11.26 -17.53
CA ASN A 374 36.53 12.30 -16.54
C ASN A 374 35.26 12.97 -15.97
N PRO A 375 34.39 12.20 -15.29
CA PRO A 375 33.12 12.69 -14.77
C PRO A 375 33.30 13.55 -13.52
N ALA A 376 32.30 14.38 -13.22
CA ALA A 376 32.24 15.09 -11.95
C ALA A 376 31.89 14.15 -10.78
N VAL A 377 31.17 13.05 -11.05
CA VAL A 377 30.83 12.02 -10.06
C VAL A 377 30.60 10.66 -10.73
N VAL A 378 30.90 9.58 -10.00
CA VAL A 378 30.51 8.21 -10.35
C VAL A 378 29.45 7.74 -9.36
N SER A 379 28.33 7.26 -9.87
CA SER A 379 27.21 6.71 -9.09
C SER A 379 27.11 5.20 -9.31
N ILE A 380 27.28 4.41 -8.26
CA ILE A 380 27.35 2.94 -8.35
C ILE A 380 26.12 2.32 -7.68
N ASP A 381 25.41 1.43 -8.40
CA ASP A 381 24.37 0.55 -7.84
C ASP A 381 25.02 -0.66 -7.14
N SER A 382 25.59 -0.41 -5.97
CA SER A 382 26.13 -1.45 -5.09
C SER A 382 26.32 -0.90 -3.69
N PRO A 383 26.14 -1.70 -2.62
CA PRO A 383 26.63 -1.33 -1.30
C PRO A 383 28.14 -1.01 -1.33
N LEU A 384 28.52 0.19 -0.88
CA LEU A 384 29.91 0.66 -0.92
C LEU A 384 30.63 0.59 0.44
N SER A 385 30.04 -0.14 1.40
CA SER A 385 30.52 -0.27 2.78
C SER A 385 29.86 -1.44 3.49
N LEU A 386 30.42 -1.80 4.65
CA LEU A 386 29.88 -2.83 5.52
C LEU A 386 29.00 -2.20 6.63
N PRO A 387 28.12 -3.00 7.27
CA PRO A 387 27.47 -2.60 8.52
C PRO A 387 28.47 -2.21 9.60
N LYS A 388 28.06 -1.32 10.50
CA LYS A 388 28.89 -0.83 11.61
C LYS A 388 29.53 -1.99 12.37
N GLY A 389 30.85 -1.94 12.49
CA GLY A 389 31.67 -2.92 13.20
C GLY A 389 31.99 -4.21 12.43
N ARG A 390 31.41 -4.44 11.24
CA ARG A 390 31.82 -5.55 10.37
C ARG A 390 33.16 -5.22 9.73
N ASP A 391 34.09 -6.18 9.77
CA ASP A 391 35.40 -6.08 9.10
C ASP A 391 35.42 -6.79 7.73
N CYS A 392 34.53 -7.77 7.53
CA CYS A 392 34.44 -8.55 6.29
C CYS A 392 33.00 -9.03 6.01
N ALA A 393 32.79 -9.51 4.78
CA ALA A 393 31.51 -10.06 4.33
C ALA A 393 31.30 -11.54 4.68
N SER A 394 32.30 -12.23 5.23
CA SER A 394 32.25 -13.67 5.51
C SER A 394 31.21 -14.03 6.57
N ASP A 395 30.44 -15.09 6.34
CA ASP A 395 29.53 -15.67 7.34
C ASP A 395 30.27 -16.53 8.38
N ALA A 396 31.53 -16.88 8.14
CA ALA A 396 32.36 -17.67 9.06
C ALA A 396 33.16 -16.81 10.05
N CYS A 397 33.17 -15.48 9.88
CA CYS A 397 33.88 -14.57 10.78
C CYS A 397 33.03 -14.25 12.02
N GLU A 398 33.68 -14.04 13.18
CA GLU A 398 33.02 -13.64 14.43
C GLU A 398 32.22 -12.34 14.30
N CYS A 399 32.67 -11.42 13.44
CA CYS A 399 31.97 -10.15 13.17
C CYS A 399 30.54 -10.38 12.64
N ARG A 400 30.21 -11.59 12.14
CA ARG A 400 28.88 -11.95 11.65
C ARG A 400 27.75 -11.67 12.65
N ASN A 401 28.07 -11.71 13.95
CA ASN A 401 27.14 -11.42 15.04
C ASN A 401 26.63 -9.97 15.05
N LEU A 402 27.34 -9.03 14.41
CA LEU A 402 26.96 -7.62 14.30
C LEU A 402 25.86 -7.36 13.26
N GLY A 403 25.46 -8.39 12.49
CA GLY A 403 24.39 -8.32 11.51
C GLY A 403 24.87 -8.11 10.07
N ILE A 404 23.91 -8.02 9.16
CA ILE A 404 24.13 -8.00 7.69
C ILE A 404 23.51 -6.79 6.99
N THR A 405 23.02 -5.83 7.76
CA THR A 405 22.22 -4.69 7.27
C THR A 405 22.80 -3.40 7.83
N ARG A 406 22.94 -2.39 6.99
CA ARG A 406 23.32 -1.01 7.33
C ARG A 406 22.09 -0.18 7.72
N GLU A 407 22.33 0.98 8.30
CA GLU A 407 21.28 1.91 8.67
C GLU A 407 20.50 2.41 7.45
N CYS A 408 21.18 2.63 6.32
CA CYS A 408 20.52 3.10 5.11
C CYS A 408 19.40 2.14 4.65
N GLU A 409 19.67 0.84 4.66
CA GLU A 409 18.71 -0.21 4.31
C GLU A 409 17.56 -0.31 5.31
N ARG A 410 17.85 -0.16 6.61
CA ARG A 410 16.82 -0.11 7.66
C ARG A 410 15.88 1.09 7.45
N ILE A 411 16.42 2.26 7.13
CA ILE A 411 15.64 3.48 6.85
C ILE A 411 14.77 3.28 5.62
N LEU A 412 15.33 2.82 4.49
CA LEU A 412 14.58 2.59 3.27
C LEU A 412 13.44 1.59 3.48
N LYS A 413 13.71 0.48 4.18
CA LYS A 413 12.69 -0.52 4.52
C LYS A 413 11.58 0.05 5.40
N LYS A 414 11.92 0.88 6.40
CA LYS A 414 10.93 1.59 7.23
C LYS A 414 10.09 2.58 6.42
N ARG A 415 10.66 3.15 5.37
CA ARG A 415 9.96 4.02 4.40
C ARG A 415 9.24 3.23 3.30
N GLY A 416 9.12 1.90 3.40
CA GLY A 416 8.37 1.09 2.44
C GLY A 416 9.08 0.80 1.12
N ILE A 417 10.35 1.19 0.98
CA ILE A 417 11.19 0.77 -0.16
C ILE A 417 11.83 -0.57 0.18
N ASN A 418 11.56 -1.58 -0.64
CA ASN A 418 12.17 -2.89 -0.45
C ASN A 418 13.64 -2.87 -0.89
N VAL A 419 14.53 -3.28 0.01
CA VAL A 419 15.97 -3.33 -0.21
C VAL A 419 16.54 -4.57 0.46
N TYR A 420 17.54 -5.19 -0.17
CA TYR A 420 18.21 -6.36 0.39
C TYR A 420 19.30 -5.91 1.39
N PRO A 421 19.51 -6.67 2.48
CA PRO A 421 20.69 -6.49 3.31
C PRO A 421 21.97 -6.58 2.48
N CYS A 422 22.90 -5.63 2.63
CA CYS A 422 24.15 -5.62 1.87
C CYS A 422 25.01 -6.89 2.03
N LEU A 423 24.88 -7.62 3.14
CA LEU A 423 25.62 -8.86 3.39
C LEU A 423 24.75 -10.13 3.41
N ILE A 424 23.55 -10.09 2.82
CA ILE A 424 22.87 -11.36 2.48
C ILE A 424 23.75 -12.11 1.47
N GLN A 425 23.74 -13.45 1.52
CA GLN A 425 24.68 -14.30 0.76
C GLN A 425 24.79 -13.95 -0.74
N SER A 426 23.67 -13.61 -1.38
CA SER A 426 23.65 -13.22 -2.80
C SER A 426 24.28 -11.85 -3.09
N MET A 427 24.41 -10.99 -2.08
CA MET A 427 24.93 -9.61 -2.19
C MET A 427 26.39 -9.48 -1.74
N GLN A 428 26.92 -10.41 -0.94
CA GLN A 428 28.28 -10.31 -0.37
C GLN A 428 29.36 -10.03 -1.42
N LYS A 429 29.34 -10.74 -2.56
CA LYS A 429 30.32 -10.52 -3.65
C LYS A 429 30.17 -9.14 -4.29
N LEU A 430 28.93 -8.70 -4.50
CA LEU A 430 28.63 -7.38 -5.06
C LEU A 430 29.09 -6.25 -4.14
N THR A 431 28.83 -6.37 -2.83
CA THR A 431 29.28 -5.42 -1.81
C THR A 431 30.80 -5.31 -1.78
N LEU A 432 31.52 -6.44 -1.74
CA LEU A 432 32.99 -6.43 -1.76
C LEU A 432 33.55 -5.82 -3.06
N ARG A 433 32.98 -6.17 -4.21
CA ARG A 433 33.39 -5.61 -5.50
C ARG A 433 33.13 -4.10 -5.56
N GLY A 434 31.97 -3.65 -5.10
CA GLY A 434 31.62 -2.23 -5.02
C GLY A 434 32.59 -1.43 -4.15
N MET A 435 32.96 -1.96 -2.98
CA MET A 435 33.97 -1.36 -2.10
C MET A 435 35.35 -1.25 -2.77
N ASN A 436 35.80 -2.32 -3.44
CA ASN A 436 37.10 -2.33 -4.12
C ASN A 436 37.14 -1.36 -5.30
N LEU A 437 36.09 -1.36 -6.14
CA LEU A 437 35.96 -0.45 -7.27
C LEU A 437 35.92 1.01 -6.81
N THR A 438 35.19 1.29 -5.73
CA THR A 438 35.14 2.62 -5.11
C THR A 438 36.52 3.08 -4.68
N LYS A 439 37.26 2.23 -3.94
CA LYS A 439 38.61 2.54 -3.49
C LYS A 439 39.54 2.85 -4.68
N ALA A 440 39.51 2.03 -5.72
CA ALA A 440 40.36 2.21 -6.90
C ALA A 440 40.07 3.51 -7.68
N LEU A 441 38.81 3.96 -7.70
CA LEU A 441 38.42 5.23 -8.31
C LEU A 441 38.78 6.43 -7.43
N GLU A 442 38.52 6.35 -6.12
CA GLU A 442 38.85 7.39 -5.14
C GLU A 442 40.37 7.66 -5.08
N GLU A 443 41.20 6.60 -5.16
CA GLU A 443 42.67 6.72 -5.25
C GLU A 443 43.15 7.49 -6.49
N LYS A 444 42.31 7.55 -7.54
CA LYS A 444 42.56 8.32 -8.76
C LYS A 444 41.92 9.72 -8.73
N GLY A 445 41.41 10.15 -7.58
CA GLY A 445 40.79 11.45 -7.38
C GLY A 445 39.37 11.56 -7.90
N ILE A 446 38.71 10.43 -8.21
CA ILE A 446 37.33 10.42 -8.70
C ILE A 446 36.36 10.35 -7.52
N GLN A 447 35.38 11.24 -7.49
CA GLN A 447 34.32 11.21 -6.49
C GLN A 447 33.32 10.09 -6.79
N VAL A 448 33.05 9.25 -5.79
CA VAL A 448 32.12 8.12 -5.89
C VAL A 448 30.96 8.27 -4.90
N ILE A 449 29.74 7.96 -5.33
CA ILE A 449 28.56 7.87 -4.49
C ILE A 449 27.87 6.51 -4.67
N GLU A 450 27.22 6.06 -3.59
CA GLU A 450 26.32 4.92 -3.66
C GLU A 450 24.94 5.38 -4.12
N SER A 451 24.34 4.64 -5.05
CA SER A 451 22.97 4.85 -5.52
C SER A 451 22.16 3.58 -5.45
N TYR A 452 20.83 3.73 -5.47
CA TYR A 452 19.90 2.62 -5.67
C TYR A 452 18.86 3.01 -6.74
N PRO A 453 19.04 2.62 -8.02
CA PRO A 453 18.15 2.89 -9.15
C PRO A 453 16.69 2.62 -8.84
N GLY A 454 16.46 1.52 -8.13
CA GLY A 454 15.14 1.14 -7.69
C GLY A 454 14.45 2.19 -6.82
N ALA A 455 15.13 2.69 -5.79
CA ALA A 455 14.58 3.76 -4.96
C ALA A 455 14.38 5.06 -5.77
N ALA A 456 15.33 5.37 -6.66
CA ALA A 456 15.20 6.55 -7.53
C ALA A 456 13.97 6.45 -8.45
N GLN A 457 13.73 5.28 -9.05
CA GLN A 457 12.53 5.02 -9.87
C GLN A 457 11.24 5.25 -9.07
N ASP A 458 11.14 4.70 -7.86
CA ASP A 458 9.96 4.90 -6.99
C ASP A 458 9.75 6.38 -6.67
N ILE A 459 10.81 7.08 -6.24
CA ILE A 459 10.73 8.50 -5.83
C ILE A 459 10.36 9.40 -7.01
N LEU A 460 10.86 9.11 -8.20
CA LEU A 460 10.57 9.86 -9.42
C LEU A 460 9.22 9.49 -10.05
N GLY A 461 8.52 8.48 -9.51
CA GLY A 461 7.26 7.98 -10.06
C GLY A 461 7.41 7.21 -11.37
N PHE A 462 8.59 6.65 -11.63
CA PHE A 462 8.86 5.79 -12.78
C PHE A 462 8.52 4.33 -12.46
N PRO A 463 8.02 3.55 -13.44
CA PRO A 463 7.82 2.13 -13.23
C PRO A 463 9.17 1.44 -13.02
N ARG A 464 9.21 0.44 -12.14
CA ARG A 464 10.39 -0.42 -11.97
C ARG A 464 10.68 -1.20 -13.26
N LYS A 465 11.95 -1.44 -13.57
CA LYS A 465 12.37 -2.19 -14.78
C LYS A 465 11.70 -3.55 -14.97
N ARG A 466 11.41 -4.26 -13.86
CA ARG A 466 10.73 -5.58 -13.88
C ARG A 466 9.21 -5.51 -14.09
N VAL A 467 8.64 -4.31 -14.05
CA VAL A 467 7.19 -4.08 -14.21
C VAL A 467 6.88 -3.67 -15.64
N ASP A 468 7.53 -2.62 -16.14
CA ASP A 468 7.35 -2.14 -17.51
C ASP A 468 8.61 -1.38 -17.97
N LEU A 469 9.57 -2.12 -18.56
CA LEU A 469 10.84 -1.56 -19.03
C LEU A 469 10.62 -0.46 -20.08
N LYS A 470 9.67 -0.66 -20.99
CA LYS A 470 9.41 0.31 -22.08
C LYS A 470 8.85 1.61 -21.53
N ALA A 471 7.96 1.54 -20.54
CA ALA A 471 7.47 2.75 -19.88
C ALA A 471 8.57 3.47 -19.09
N LEU A 472 9.49 2.74 -18.46
CA LEU A 472 10.65 3.32 -17.77
C LEU A 472 11.59 4.07 -18.74
N GLU A 473 11.90 3.46 -19.89
CA GLU A 473 12.64 4.12 -20.97
C GLU A 473 11.97 5.44 -21.39
N ILE A 474 10.67 5.39 -21.68
CA ILE A 474 9.90 6.56 -22.11
C ILE A 474 9.95 7.67 -21.05
N ASP A 475 9.84 7.33 -19.77
CA ASP A 475 9.88 8.31 -18.69
C ASP A 475 11.25 8.98 -18.53
N LEU A 476 12.33 8.19 -18.58
CA LEU A 476 13.70 8.71 -18.58
C LEU A 476 13.92 9.66 -19.76
N PHE A 477 13.45 9.29 -20.97
CA PHE A 477 13.63 10.13 -22.16
C PHE A 477 12.75 11.39 -22.11
N ASN A 478 11.55 11.31 -21.52
CA ASN A 478 10.66 12.46 -21.30
C ASN A 478 11.21 13.49 -20.29
N MET A 479 12.22 13.12 -19.50
CA MET A 479 12.99 14.10 -18.72
C MET A 479 13.86 15.00 -19.62
N GLY A 480 14.11 14.59 -20.87
CA GLY A 480 15.01 15.24 -21.82
C GLY A 480 16.34 14.50 -22.02
N ILE A 481 16.42 13.23 -21.64
CA ILE A 481 17.59 12.36 -21.87
C ILE A 481 17.55 11.83 -23.30
N LYS A 482 18.70 11.83 -23.98
CA LYS A 482 18.91 11.31 -25.33
C LYS A 482 19.79 10.06 -25.24
N PRO A 483 19.22 8.84 -25.42
CA PRO A 483 19.96 7.60 -25.29
C PRO A 483 20.83 7.31 -26.52
N TYR A 484 21.99 6.71 -26.29
CA TYR A 484 22.89 6.14 -27.28
C TYR A 484 23.40 4.81 -26.71
N SER A 485 22.99 3.69 -27.29
CA SER A 485 23.43 2.34 -26.87
C SER A 485 24.12 1.64 -28.02
N ASP A 486 25.11 0.83 -27.69
CA ASP A 486 25.75 -0.09 -28.65
C ASP A 486 24.84 -1.28 -29.02
N LYS A 487 23.70 -1.43 -28.33
CA LYS A 487 22.69 -2.46 -28.58
C LYS A 487 21.51 -1.90 -29.36
N GLU A 488 20.91 -2.74 -30.20
CA GLU A 488 19.63 -2.43 -30.85
C GLU A 488 18.48 -2.29 -29.84
N VAL A 489 18.55 -3.06 -28.75
CA VAL A 489 17.57 -3.07 -27.66
C VAL A 489 18.28 -2.79 -26.35
N ILE A 490 17.84 -1.74 -25.65
CA ILE A 490 18.42 -1.35 -24.37
C ILE A 490 18.09 -2.43 -23.33
N THR A 491 19.13 -2.87 -22.61
CA THR A 491 19.01 -3.92 -21.60
C THR A 491 18.58 -3.38 -20.23
N HIS A 492 18.17 -4.30 -19.34
CA HIS A 492 17.84 -3.97 -17.95
C HIS A 492 19.01 -3.35 -17.18
N ASP A 493 20.23 -3.74 -17.52
CA ASP A 493 21.43 -3.31 -16.81
C ASP A 493 21.87 -1.93 -17.33
N GLU A 494 21.72 -1.64 -18.64
CA GLU A 494 21.93 -0.30 -19.19
C GLU A 494 20.95 0.74 -18.64
N ILE A 495 19.67 0.38 -18.47
CA ILE A 495 18.66 1.29 -17.91
C ILE A 495 18.91 1.60 -16.43
N ASP A 496 19.35 0.62 -15.64
CA ASP A 496 19.69 0.89 -14.25
C ASP A 496 21.01 1.67 -14.13
N ALA A 497 21.99 1.43 -15.02
CA ALA A 497 23.18 2.28 -15.11
C ALA A 497 22.83 3.73 -15.48
N LEU A 498 21.92 3.95 -16.43
CA LEU A 498 21.38 5.28 -16.74
C LEU A 498 20.67 5.90 -15.54
N THR A 499 19.86 5.13 -14.83
CA THR A 499 19.18 5.60 -13.63
C THR A 499 20.19 5.98 -12.53
N SER A 500 21.25 5.21 -12.33
CA SER A 500 22.37 5.55 -11.44
C SER A 500 23.05 6.84 -11.88
N ALA A 501 23.35 7.02 -13.17
CA ALA A 501 23.94 8.27 -13.68
C ALA A 501 23.03 9.49 -13.42
N LEU A 502 21.71 9.30 -13.52
CA LEU A 502 20.73 10.32 -13.17
C LEU A 502 20.74 10.64 -11.67
N VAL A 503 20.93 9.66 -10.78
CA VAL A 503 21.15 9.92 -9.33
C VAL A 503 22.38 10.80 -9.12
N GLY A 504 23.45 10.58 -9.88
CA GLY A 504 24.61 11.47 -9.89
C GLY A 504 24.27 12.93 -10.26
N TYR A 505 23.35 13.15 -11.21
CA TYR A 505 22.86 14.50 -11.50
C TYR A 505 22.07 15.12 -10.35
N PHE A 506 21.21 14.36 -9.66
CA PHE A 506 20.52 14.84 -8.45
C PHE A 506 21.51 15.20 -7.35
N TYR A 507 22.58 14.40 -7.18
CA TYR A 507 23.67 14.68 -6.26
C TYR A 507 24.37 16.01 -6.58
N LEU A 508 24.87 16.16 -7.81
CA LEU A 508 25.55 17.38 -8.27
C LEU A 508 24.63 18.62 -8.23
N ALA A 509 23.32 18.45 -8.46
CA ALA A 509 22.33 19.52 -8.35
C ALA A 509 22.03 19.92 -6.89
N GLY A 510 22.45 19.13 -5.90
CA GLY A 510 22.09 19.27 -4.48
C GLY A 510 20.63 18.91 -4.17
N MET A 511 19.98 18.16 -5.07
CA MET A 511 18.59 17.71 -4.96
C MET A 511 18.54 16.25 -4.50
N TYR A 512 19.23 15.94 -3.41
CA TYR A 512 19.36 14.58 -2.90
C TYR A 512 19.17 14.51 -1.39
N GLU A 513 18.82 13.31 -0.92
CA GLU A 513 18.87 12.91 0.48
C GLU A 513 19.97 11.85 0.65
N ALA A 514 20.84 12.06 1.66
CA ALA A 514 21.84 11.08 2.07
C ALA A 514 21.24 10.20 3.17
N ILE A 515 21.08 8.90 2.89
CA ILE A 515 20.43 7.93 3.76
C ILE A 515 21.50 7.06 4.42
N GLY A 516 21.49 6.97 5.75
CA GLY A 516 22.48 6.22 6.54
C GLY A 516 23.22 7.12 7.51
N ASN A 517 24.51 6.83 7.73
CA ASN A 517 25.38 7.57 8.65
C ASN A 517 26.82 7.59 8.10
N PRO A 518 27.72 8.42 8.64
CA PRO A 518 29.10 8.51 8.15
C PRO A 518 29.92 7.21 8.29
N GLU A 519 29.67 6.40 9.33
CA GLU A 519 30.43 5.17 9.59
C GLU A 519 30.13 4.07 8.56
N GLU A 520 28.88 3.99 8.09
CA GLU A 520 28.40 3.01 7.11
C GLU A 520 28.26 3.61 5.69
N LYS A 521 28.90 4.77 5.44
CA LYS A 521 28.70 5.62 4.26
C LYS A 521 27.21 5.96 4.01
N TYR A 522 26.97 6.91 3.11
CA TYR A 522 25.61 7.31 2.74
C TYR A 522 25.20 6.68 1.41
N LEU A 523 23.96 6.21 1.34
CA LEU A 523 23.25 5.89 0.10
C LEU A 523 22.52 7.16 -0.38
N ILE A 524 22.74 7.55 -1.63
CA ILE A 524 22.15 8.76 -2.20
C ILE A 524 20.87 8.42 -2.95
N ILE A 525 19.79 9.14 -2.64
CA ILE A 525 18.52 9.09 -3.36
C ILE A 525 18.07 10.50 -3.78
N PRO A 526 17.27 10.64 -4.85
CA PRO A 526 16.66 11.93 -5.20
C PRO A 526 15.80 12.50 -4.07
N ASP A 527 15.82 13.83 -3.89
CA ASP A 527 14.92 14.56 -2.99
C ASP A 527 14.13 15.62 -3.76
N LEU A 528 12.85 15.33 -4.00
CA LEU A 528 11.94 16.20 -4.76
C LEU A 528 11.38 17.38 -3.96
N LYS A 529 11.62 17.44 -2.64
CA LYS A 529 11.17 18.53 -1.77
C LYS A 529 12.14 19.71 -1.79
N ARG A 530 13.41 19.47 -2.15
CA ARG A 530 14.45 20.49 -2.33
C ARG A 530 14.39 21.12 -3.73
N LYS A 531 13.29 21.82 -4.05
CA LYS A 531 13.12 22.51 -5.34
C LYS A 531 13.86 23.83 -5.42
#